data_AF-A0A7R9QFU5-F1
#
_entry.id   AF-A0A7R9QFU5-F1
#
_cell.length_a   1.000
_cell.length_b   1.000
_cell.length_c   1.000
_cell.angle_alpha   90.00
_cell.angle_beta   90.00
_cell.angle_gamma   90.00
#
_symmetry.space_group_name_H-M   'P 1'
#
loop_
_entity.id
_entity.type
_entity.pdbx_description
1 polymer ?
#
loop_
_entity_poly.entity_id
_entity_poly.type
_entity_poly.pdbx_seq_one_letter_code
_entity_poly.pdbx_strand_id
1 'polypeptide(L)'
;MAKSGEFAEFVAEYVIKQESEDIDEKEMQILAKLKQTVKPLIEKQLSVRSNDSDVMPKNLSRDVSTSDSIKANTSKKATEEEVSNESENKRLTERQESSESDSEECTVRKRKPEPRSVSTGDNEANSEPNNSKDKSQEKLQKTSGKLMSDEKTESGSVRFNVYKKYFQLMGVGTVTAVLLAYVCSSAATAVSGLWLCEWSEDSLSGGDQQPGLRYERLGVYAAVGLLEMVSLFGAQAWLRLGCVTAAKKLHNQMLDRVVRAPMSYFDTTPIGRLLNHFARDVMDIDTDMIFAMDTIVLQLLRLVVLIGTIGYELPHTLPLIAVVLAVYVGYQRVYTASSRQLKRIASAAGAPIIGHFSESNNGTDSIRAYGAGDRFVTDFHRLSDNRNRCHYGSVLADCWIGIRLNFLGHCLVLLMAVFAVLFRADLSPGMTALLITYTLDITVALNGFIREVSQTEVAIVAVERCLELMDIPIEAEWYNEKTKPAADWPTMGCIQFTDYCTKYREGLDLVLKDIAIDMKGRQR
;
A
#
# COMPACT_ATOMS: atom_id res chain seq x y z
N MET A 1 5.71 33.68 11.19
CA MET A 1 5.17 33.78 12.56
C MET A 1 3.68 33.52 12.52
N ALA A 2 3.24 32.33 12.94
CA ALA A 2 1.82 32.02 13.07
C ALA A 2 1.33 32.54 14.43
N LYS A 3 0.16 33.20 14.45
CA LYS A 3 -0.47 33.77 15.65
C LYS A 3 -0.79 32.66 16.65
N SER A 4 0.03 32.54 17.69
CA SER A 4 -0.31 31.84 18.92
C SER A 4 -1.36 32.67 19.67
N GLY A 5 -2.64 32.32 19.56
CA GLY A 5 -3.69 33.04 20.29
C GLY A 5 -5.04 32.35 20.28
N GLU A 6 -5.50 31.84 19.14
CA GLU A 6 -6.90 31.41 19.00
C GLU A 6 -7.25 30.17 19.83
N PHE A 7 -6.33 29.19 19.94
CA PHE A 7 -6.58 28.02 20.79
C PHE A 7 -6.55 28.36 22.28
N ALA A 8 -5.72 29.32 22.69
CA ALA A 8 -5.66 29.77 24.08
C ALA A 8 -6.90 30.61 24.44
N GLU A 9 -7.39 31.45 23.52
CA GLU A 9 -8.66 32.17 23.66
C GLU A 9 -9.84 31.21 23.70
N PHE A 10 -9.87 30.18 22.84
CA PHE A 10 -10.91 29.15 22.88
C PHE A 10 -10.95 28.43 24.22
N VAL A 11 -9.80 28.03 24.76
CA VAL A 11 -9.74 27.35 26.06
C VAL A 11 -10.15 28.29 27.20
N ALA A 12 -9.76 29.58 27.15
CA ALA A 12 -10.19 30.57 28.13
C ALA A 12 -11.72 30.80 28.07
N GLU A 13 -12.28 30.92 26.88
CA GLU A 13 -13.72 31.09 26.68
C GLU A 13 -14.49 29.84 27.12
N TYR A 14 -14.01 28.65 26.78
CA TYR A 14 -14.60 27.37 27.18
C TYR A 14 -14.61 27.18 28.71
N VAL A 15 -13.54 27.57 29.40
CA VAL A 15 -13.41 27.47 30.86
C VAL A 15 -14.26 28.53 31.61
N ILE A 16 -14.51 29.68 30.99
CA ILE A 16 -15.36 30.75 31.56
C ILE A 16 -16.84 30.47 31.34
N LYS A 17 -17.22 29.84 30.22
CA LYS A 17 -18.63 29.65 29.82
C LYS A 17 -19.33 28.45 30.48
N GLN A 18 -18.57 27.59 31.16
CA GLN A 18 -19.12 26.49 31.97
C GLN A 18 -19.35 26.96 33.41
N GLU A 19 -20.42 27.71 33.61
CA GLU A 19 -21.08 27.83 34.90
C GLU A 19 -22.41 27.06 34.82
N SER A 20 -22.51 26.03 35.67
CA SER A 20 -23.72 25.28 36.04
C SER A 20 -24.53 24.60 34.93
N GLU A 21 -24.33 23.28 34.78
CA GLU A 21 -25.38 22.24 34.99
C GLU A 21 -24.74 20.83 34.82
N ASP A 22 -24.93 19.97 35.83
CA ASP A 22 -24.56 18.55 35.94
C ASP A 22 -23.15 18.11 35.51
N ILE A 23 -22.16 18.33 36.39
CA ILE A 23 -20.78 17.85 36.20
C ILE A 23 -20.33 17.03 37.41
N ASP A 24 -19.76 15.85 37.15
CA ASP A 24 -19.25 14.88 38.14
C ASP A 24 -18.17 15.51 39.04
N GLU A 25 -18.13 15.12 40.32
CA GLU A 25 -17.27 15.72 41.37
C GLU A 25 -15.76 15.63 41.01
N LYS A 26 -15.39 14.63 40.19
CA LYS A 26 -14.05 14.46 39.63
C LYS A 26 -13.71 15.48 38.55
N GLU A 27 -14.66 15.84 37.69
CA GLU A 27 -14.46 16.83 36.63
C GLU A 27 -14.35 18.24 37.24
N MET A 28 -15.09 18.52 38.32
CA MET A 28 -14.96 19.77 39.06
C MET A 28 -13.55 19.94 39.69
N GLN A 29 -12.95 18.86 40.20
CA GLN A 29 -11.56 18.89 40.69
C GLN A 29 -10.53 19.13 39.57
N ILE A 30 -10.75 18.56 38.38
CA ILE A 30 -9.88 18.78 37.22
C ILE A 30 -10.00 20.24 36.76
N LEU A 31 -11.22 20.78 36.69
CA LEU A 31 -11.49 22.17 36.34
C LEU A 31 -10.90 23.16 37.35
N ALA A 32 -10.96 22.84 38.65
CA ALA A 32 -10.33 23.64 39.70
C ALA A 32 -8.80 23.66 39.56
N LYS A 33 -8.18 22.50 39.31
CA LYS A 33 -6.73 22.41 39.02
C LYS A 33 -6.36 23.17 37.73
N LEU A 34 -7.18 23.09 36.70
CA LEU A 34 -6.96 23.82 35.45
C LEU A 34 -7.04 25.33 35.68
N LYS A 35 -8.07 25.82 36.38
CA LYS A 35 -8.21 27.24 36.76
C LYS A 35 -7.02 27.73 37.59
N GLN A 36 -6.54 26.93 38.54
CA GLN A 36 -5.38 27.29 39.36
C GLN A 36 -4.06 27.34 38.58
N THR A 37 -3.90 26.48 37.56
CA THR A 37 -2.68 26.40 36.75
C THR A 37 -2.64 27.48 35.67
N VAL A 38 -3.78 27.77 35.05
CA VAL A 38 -3.86 28.65 33.87
C VAL A 38 -4.00 30.13 34.24
N LYS A 39 -4.66 30.46 35.36
CA LYS A 39 -4.85 31.85 35.81
C LYS A 39 -3.53 32.65 35.98
N PRO A 40 -2.47 32.13 36.63
CA PRO A 40 -1.21 32.86 36.73
C PRO A 40 -0.46 32.99 35.38
N LEU A 41 -0.68 32.07 34.43
CA LEU A 41 -0.11 32.16 33.07
C LEU A 41 -0.77 33.28 32.26
N ILE A 42 -2.08 33.47 32.44
CA ILE A 42 -2.84 34.55 31.79
C ILE A 42 -2.47 35.91 32.39
N GLU A 43 -2.36 36.02 33.72
CA GLU A 43 -1.94 37.26 34.39
C GLU A 43 -0.51 37.66 34.01
N LYS A 44 0.40 36.68 33.86
CA LYS A 44 1.77 36.92 33.38
C LYS A 44 1.79 37.44 31.93
N GLN A 45 0.97 36.88 31.05
CA GLN A 45 0.84 37.33 29.65
C GLN A 45 0.24 38.74 29.54
N LEU A 46 -0.73 39.09 30.39
CA LEU A 46 -1.31 40.43 30.45
C LEU A 46 -0.31 41.47 30.98
N SER A 47 0.53 41.11 31.95
CA SER A 47 1.57 42.01 32.50
C SER A 47 2.73 42.30 31.52
N VAL A 48 3.04 41.36 30.62
CA VAL A 48 4.06 41.57 29.57
C VAL A 48 3.54 42.54 28.50
N ARG A 49 2.23 42.49 28.20
CA ARG A 49 1.60 43.33 27.19
C ARG A 49 1.49 44.82 27.60
N SER A 50 1.57 45.15 28.89
CA SER A 50 1.54 46.55 29.35
C SER A 50 2.91 47.24 29.31
N ASN A 51 4.02 46.49 29.25
CA ASN A 51 5.37 47.05 29.26
C ASN A 51 5.97 47.26 27.86
N ASP A 52 5.38 46.65 26.82
CA ASP A 52 5.89 46.72 25.44
C ASP A 52 5.26 47.85 24.58
N SER A 53 4.41 48.72 25.15
CA SER A 53 3.79 49.83 24.39
C SER A 53 4.63 51.11 24.29
N ASP A 54 5.80 51.19 24.95
CA ASP A 54 6.71 52.32 24.80
C ASP A 54 8.08 51.85 24.29
N VAL A 55 8.57 52.52 23.25
CA VAL A 55 9.89 52.38 22.59
C VAL A 55 9.93 51.49 21.33
N MET A 56 9.75 52.14 20.18
CA MET A 56 10.27 51.66 18.89
C MET A 56 11.70 52.22 18.69
N PRO A 57 12.64 51.44 18.12
CA PRO A 57 13.30 51.95 16.92
C PRO A 57 13.55 50.92 15.81
N LYS A 58 13.77 51.49 14.62
CA LYS A 58 13.98 50.89 13.31
C LYS A 58 15.34 50.18 13.16
N ASN A 59 15.35 49.25 12.19
CA ASN A 59 16.49 48.62 11.50
C ASN A 59 17.04 47.32 12.11
N LEU A 60 16.70 46.18 11.49
CA LEU A 60 17.69 45.32 10.81
C LEU A 60 16.98 44.25 9.99
N SER A 61 17.05 44.38 8.67
CA SER A 61 16.69 43.35 7.70
C SER A 61 17.95 42.58 7.30
N ARG A 62 18.08 41.33 7.77
CA ARG A 62 18.76 40.22 7.06
C ARG A 62 18.63 38.91 7.85
N ASP A 63 18.45 37.83 7.09
CA ASP A 63 18.65 36.42 7.43
C ASP A 63 17.56 35.68 8.21
N VAL A 64 16.49 35.28 7.50
CA VAL A 64 15.80 34.00 7.73
C VAL A 64 15.33 33.42 6.39
N SER A 65 16.15 32.59 5.75
CA SER A 65 15.74 31.69 4.67
C SER A 65 16.37 30.33 4.94
N THR A 66 15.80 29.60 5.90
CA THR A 66 16.14 28.18 6.14
C THR A 66 15.16 27.42 7.05
N SER A 67 14.10 28.06 7.56
CA SER A 67 13.06 27.36 8.35
C SER A 67 11.83 26.95 7.55
N ASP A 68 11.61 27.53 6.36
CA ASP A 68 10.38 27.34 5.60
C ASP A 68 10.41 26.09 4.70
N SER A 69 11.61 25.57 4.39
CA SER A 69 11.78 24.34 3.60
C SER A 69 11.55 23.06 4.40
N ILE A 70 11.71 23.08 5.72
CA ILE A 70 11.52 21.89 6.57
C ILE A 70 10.04 21.72 6.96
N LYS A 71 9.30 22.81 7.19
CA LYS A 71 7.85 22.76 7.47
C LYS A 71 7.01 22.42 6.24
N ALA A 72 7.46 22.80 5.04
CA ALA A 72 6.77 22.48 3.80
C ALA A 72 6.79 20.97 3.47
N ASN A 73 7.84 20.24 3.86
CA ASN A 73 7.95 18.81 3.57
C ASN A 73 7.18 17.92 4.55
N THR A 74 7.05 18.31 5.82
CA THR A 74 6.26 17.53 6.80
C THR A 74 4.76 17.77 6.65
N SER A 75 4.35 18.99 6.27
CA SER A 75 2.95 19.29 5.97
C SER A 75 2.50 18.62 4.67
N LYS A 76 3.32 18.64 3.60
CA LYS A 76 2.96 17.97 2.34
C LYS A 76 2.75 16.47 2.49
N LYS A 77 3.58 15.79 3.30
CA LYS A 77 3.49 14.34 3.49
C LYS A 77 2.25 13.90 4.30
N ALA A 78 1.85 14.70 5.30
CA ALA A 78 0.61 14.47 6.04
C ALA A 78 -0.64 14.79 5.21
N THR A 79 -0.60 15.85 4.40
CA THR A 79 -1.71 16.20 3.50
C THR A 79 -1.83 15.21 2.32
N GLU A 80 -0.73 14.61 1.85
CA GLU A 80 -0.77 13.56 0.80
C GLU A 80 -1.36 12.24 1.32
N GLU A 81 -1.09 11.84 2.57
CA GLU A 81 -1.70 10.65 3.20
C GLU A 81 -3.18 10.87 3.58
N GLU A 82 -3.57 12.08 4.00
CA GLU A 82 -4.98 12.43 4.27
C GLU A 82 -5.79 12.55 2.98
N VAL A 83 -5.25 13.20 1.93
CA VAL A 83 -5.92 13.30 0.62
C VAL A 83 -6.05 11.92 -0.04
N SER A 84 -5.08 11.02 0.12
CA SER A 84 -5.15 9.64 -0.36
C SER A 84 -6.25 8.84 0.34
N ASN A 85 -6.34 8.91 1.67
CA ASN A 85 -7.38 8.23 2.45
C ASN A 85 -8.79 8.82 2.25
N GLU A 86 -8.89 10.14 2.09
CA GLU A 86 -10.17 10.82 1.84
C GLU A 86 -10.68 10.54 0.42
N SER A 87 -9.78 10.52 -0.58
CA SER A 87 -10.14 10.15 -1.96
C SER A 87 -10.43 8.65 -2.11
N GLU A 88 -9.81 7.80 -1.30
CA GLU A 88 -10.15 6.38 -1.17
C GLU A 88 -11.55 6.16 -0.56
N ASN A 89 -11.88 6.85 0.54
CA ASN A 89 -13.19 6.75 1.18
C ASN A 89 -14.31 7.35 0.33
N LYS A 90 -14.06 8.50 -0.31
CA LYS A 90 -15.06 9.20 -1.15
C LYS A 90 -15.39 8.41 -2.43
N ARG A 91 -14.43 7.63 -2.95
CA ARG A 91 -14.64 6.75 -4.12
C ARG A 91 -15.32 5.42 -3.77
N LEU A 92 -15.22 4.97 -2.52
CA LEU A 92 -15.94 3.78 -2.04
C LEU A 92 -17.44 4.10 -1.85
N THR A 93 -17.79 5.32 -1.42
CA THR A 93 -19.19 5.80 -1.34
C THR A 93 -19.83 5.98 -2.72
N GLU A 94 -19.16 6.65 -3.67
CA GLU A 94 -19.72 6.89 -5.02
C GLU A 94 -19.96 5.59 -5.81
N ARG A 95 -19.26 4.50 -5.48
CA ARG A 95 -19.36 3.19 -6.18
C ARG A 95 -20.41 2.24 -5.63
N GLN A 96 -20.81 2.37 -4.36
CA GLN A 96 -21.91 1.56 -3.83
C GLN A 96 -23.27 2.10 -4.24
N GLU A 97 -23.43 3.43 -4.30
CA GLU A 97 -24.68 4.08 -4.76
C GLU A 97 -25.03 3.71 -6.21
N SER A 98 -24.04 3.53 -7.10
CA SER A 98 -24.28 3.09 -8.48
C SER A 98 -24.54 1.59 -8.63
N SER A 99 -24.27 0.78 -7.60
CA SER A 99 -24.43 -0.68 -7.65
C SER A 99 -25.79 -1.15 -7.12
N GLU A 100 -26.44 -0.34 -6.28
CA GLU A 100 -27.74 -0.66 -5.70
C GLU A 100 -28.92 -0.17 -6.57
N SER A 101 -28.72 0.85 -7.42
CA SER A 101 -29.75 1.34 -8.34
C SER A 101 -30.24 0.32 -9.37
N ASP A 102 -29.46 -0.74 -9.63
CA ASP A 102 -29.78 -1.77 -10.65
C ASP A 102 -30.36 -3.08 -10.07
N SER A 103 -30.62 -3.16 -8.76
CA SER A 103 -31.01 -4.43 -8.09
C SER A 103 -32.42 -4.48 -7.50
N GLU A 104 -33.27 -3.47 -7.73
CA GLU A 104 -34.68 -3.50 -7.32
C GLU A 104 -35.58 -4.21 -8.35
N GLU A 105 -35.59 -5.55 -8.35
CA GLU A 105 -36.82 -6.35 -8.59
C GLU A 105 -36.58 -7.85 -8.32
N CYS A 106 -36.76 -8.31 -7.07
CA CYS A 106 -37.32 -9.66 -6.84
C CYS A 106 -37.77 -9.84 -5.37
N THR A 107 -39.09 -9.89 -5.16
CA THR A 107 -39.68 -10.26 -3.86
C THR A 107 -39.90 -11.78 -3.82
N VAL A 108 -39.26 -12.49 -2.88
CA VAL A 108 -39.63 -13.87 -2.55
C VAL A 108 -39.82 -14.10 -1.05
N ARG A 109 -40.95 -14.73 -0.78
CA ARG A 109 -41.69 -15.01 0.45
C ARG A 109 -40.93 -15.89 1.46
N LYS A 110 -40.81 -15.43 2.71
CA LYS A 110 -40.26 -16.17 3.87
C LYS A 110 -41.07 -17.44 4.19
N ARG A 111 -40.41 -18.58 4.42
CA ARG A 111 -40.92 -19.74 5.18
C ARG A 111 -40.06 -19.99 6.42
N LYS A 112 -40.73 -20.29 7.55
CA LYS A 112 -40.17 -20.58 8.88
C LYS A 112 -39.38 -21.91 8.91
N PRO A 113 -38.39 -22.09 9.80
CA PRO A 113 -37.79 -23.39 10.08
C PRO A 113 -38.49 -24.12 11.25
N GLU A 114 -38.60 -25.45 11.14
CA GLU A 114 -38.88 -26.37 12.26
C GLU A 114 -37.58 -27.07 12.72
N PRO A 115 -37.41 -27.40 14.01
CA PRO A 115 -36.19 -28.00 14.53
C PRO A 115 -36.24 -29.54 14.47
N ARG A 116 -35.11 -30.19 14.15
CA ARG A 116 -34.94 -31.64 14.29
C ARG A 116 -33.90 -31.98 15.35
N SER A 117 -34.28 -32.95 16.16
CA SER A 117 -33.70 -33.49 17.38
C SER A 117 -32.31 -34.11 17.25
N VAL A 118 -31.52 -33.93 18.30
CA VAL A 118 -30.26 -34.65 18.60
C VAL A 118 -30.60 -36.06 19.08
N SER A 119 -29.99 -37.09 18.50
CA SER A 119 -29.89 -38.43 19.12
C SER A 119 -28.45 -38.91 19.10
N THR A 120 -27.95 -39.16 20.30
CA THR A 120 -26.71 -39.84 20.68
C THR A 120 -26.79 -41.34 20.33
N GLY A 121 -25.65 -41.95 19.98
CA GLY A 121 -25.53 -43.40 19.84
C GLY A 121 -24.10 -43.80 19.47
N ASP A 122 -23.35 -44.23 20.47
CA ASP A 122 -22.01 -44.85 20.35
C ASP A 122 -22.08 -46.25 19.73
N ASN A 123 -21.07 -46.62 18.93
CA ASN A 123 -20.34 -47.90 19.07
C ASN A 123 -19.15 -48.01 18.11
N GLU A 124 -18.06 -48.52 18.68
CA GLU A 124 -16.78 -48.88 18.06
C GLU A 124 -16.91 -49.99 16.98
N ALA A 125 -16.08 -49.94 15.94
CA ALA A 125 -15.06 -50.96 15.64
C ALA A 125 -14.51 -50.83 14.19
N ASN A 126 -13.22 -50.53 14.14
CA ASN A 126 -12.18 -50.88 13.16
C ASN A 126 -12.60 -51.56 11.82
N SER A 127 -12.43 -50.82 10.72
CA SER A 127 -12.03 -51.37 9.41
C SER A 127 -11.48 -50.24 8.53
N GLU A 128 -10.22 -50.32 8.12
CA GLU A 128 -9.64 -49.45 7.09
C GLU A 128 -10.43 -49.57 5.77
N PRO A 129 -10.65 -48.44 5.06
CA PRO A 129 -10.54 -48.54 3.61
C PRO A 129 -9.87 -47.32 2.94
N ASN A 130 -8.99 -47.65 1.99
CA ASN A 130 -8.69 -46.95 0.72
C ASN A 130 -9.29 -45.54 0.53
N ASN A 131 -8.52 -44.51 0.93
CA ASN A 131 -8.95 -43.12 0.97
C ASN A 131 -8.49 -42.29 -0.25
N SER A 132 -8.94 -42.66 -1.46
CA SER A 132 -8.69 -41.86 -2.68
C SER A 132 -9.95 -41.50 -3.48
N LYS A 133 -11.11 -42.15 -3.22
CA LYS A 133 -12.39 -41.78 -3.85
C LYS A 133 -13.31 -40.94 -2.98
N ASP A 134 -13.15 -41.01 -1.65
CA ASP A 134 -14.05 -40.35 -0.70
C ASP A 134 -13.78 -38.85 -0.56
N LYS A 135 -12.51 -38.42 -0.64
CA LYS A 135 -12.13 -36.99 -0.61
C LYS A 135 -12.72 -36.17 -1.76
N SER A 136 -13.05 -36.81 -2.89
CA SER A 136 -13.67 -36.15 -4.04
C SER A 136 -15.17 -35.89 -3.80
N GLN A 137 -15.86 -36.84 -3.15
CA GLN A 137 -17.29 -36.71 -2.83
C GLN A 137 -17.54 -35.81 -1.60
N GLU A 138 -16.65 -35.84 -0.60
CA GLU A 138 -16.70 -34.90 0.54
C GLU A 138 -16.46 -33.44 0.12
N LYS A 139 -15.61 -33.21 -0.89
CA LYS A 139 -15.40 -31.86 -1.48
C LYS A 139 -16.63 -31.36 -2.24
N LEU A 140 -17.38 -32.27 -2.88
CA LEU A 140 -18.59 -31.94 -3.64
C LEU A 140 -19.79 -31.62 -2.71
N GLN A 141 -19.92 -32.32 -1.57
CA GLN A 141 -21.01 -32.06 -0.62
C GLN A 141 -20.82 -30.77 0.20
N LYS A 142 -19.57 -30.36 0.50
CA LYS A 142 -19.30 -29.10 1.22
C LYS A 142 -19.62 -27.82 0.41
N THR A 143 -19.87 -27.93 -0.88
CA THR A 143 -20.29 -26.82 -1.77
C THR A 143 -21.81 -26.62 -1.85
N SER A 144 -22.62 -27.45 -1.18
CA SER A 144 -24.07 -27.33 -1.22
C SER A 144 -24.55 -26.19 -0.31
N GLY A 145 -24.80 -25.02 -0.90
CA GLY A 145 -25.59 -23.94 -0.28
C GLY A 145 -25.01 -22.53 -0.34
N LYS A 146 -23.72 -22.35 -0.66
CA LYS A 146 -23.11 -21.01 -0.77
C LYS A 146 -22.85 -20.68 -2.24
N LEU A 147 -23.70 -19.81 -2.80
CA LEU A 147 -23.66 -19.45 -4.22
C LEU A 147 -22.41 -18.64 -4.57
N MET A 148 -22.04 -17.71 -3.67
CA MET A 148 -20.86 -16.85 -3.78
C MET A 148 -19.61 -17.61 -3.31
N SER A 149 -18.56 -17.57 -4.14
CA SER A 149 -17.24 -18.01 -3.68
C SER A 149 -16.73 -17.02 -2.64
N ASP A 150 -16.34 -17.52 -1.47
CA ASP A 150 -15.53 -16.73 -0.55
C ASP A 150 -14.20 -16.41 -1.24
N GLU A 151 -13.74 -15.17 -1.06
CA GLU A 151 -12.47 -14.73 -1.62
C GLU A 151 -11.36 -15.68 -1.16
N LYS A 152 -10.65 -16.28 -2.12
CA LYS A 152 -9.46 -17.07 -1.80
C LYS A 152 -8.38 -16.10 -1.34
N THR A 153 -8.30 -15.87 -0.04
CA THR A 153 -7.15 -15.21 0.54
C THR A 153 -5.99 -16.21 0.52
N GLU A 154 -5.22 -16.26 -0.58
CA GLU A 154 -3.95 -17.00 -0.61
C GLU A 154 -3.10 -16.47 0.56
N SER A 155 -2.84 -17.34 1.54
CA SER A 155 -2.11 -16.99 2.74
C SER A 155 -0.64 -17.33 2.52
N GLY A 156 0.19 -16.33 2.20
CA GLY A 156 1.62 -16.55 1.98
C GLY A 156 2.37 -15.34 1.44
N SER A 157 3.69 -15.50 1.26
CA SER A 157 4.50 -14.56 0.47
C SER A 157 4.17 -14.72 -1.01
N VAL A 158 4.09 -13.60 -1.74
CA VAL A 158 3.81 -13.59 -3.17
C VAL A 158 4.85 -14.42 -3.93
N ARG A 159 4.38 -15.26 -4.85
CA ARG A 159 5.27 -16.18 -5.60
C ARG A 159 6.17 -15.36 -6.52
N PHE A 160 7.46 -15.68 -6.60
CA PHE A 160 8.42 -15.02 -7.51
C PHE A 160 7.96 -15.02 -8.99
N ASN A 161 7.13 -15.99 -9.37
CA ASN A 161 6.52 -16.07 -10.69
C ASN A 161 5.65 -14.84 -11.04
N VAL A 162 5.02 -14.20 -10.05
CA VAL A 162 4.21 -12.98 -10.24
C VAL A 162 5.10 -11.81 -10.68
N TYR A 163 6.23 -11.59 -9.98
CA TYR A 163 7.23 -10.60 -10.37
C TYR A 163 7.76 -10.85 -11.79
N LYS A 164 8.08 -12.11 -12.12
CA LYS A 164 8.54 -12.48 -13.45
C LYS A 164 7.51 -12.14 -14.53
N LYS A 165 6.24 -12.49 -14.33
CA LYS A 165 5.15 -12.17 -15.26
C LYS A 165 5.00 -10.66 -15.42
N TYR A 166 5.07 -9.89 -14.34
CA TYR A 166 4.98 -8.43 -14.39
C TYR A 166 6.11 -7.81 -15.24
N PHE A 167 7.37 -8.21 -15.01
CA PHE A 167 8.49 -7.71 -15.81
C PHE A 167 8.44 -8.18 -17.27
N GLN A 168 7.87 -9.35 -17.55
CA GLN A 168 7.61 -9.78 -18.93
C GLN A 168 6.56 -8.91 -19.63
N LEU A 169 5.52 -8.46 -18.92
CA LEU A 169 4.51 -7.53 -19.46
C LEU A 169 5.13 -6.16 -19.75
N MET A 170 5.99 -5.66 -18.87
CA MET A 170 6.76 -4.42 -19.09
C MET A 170 7.67 -4.52 -20.33
N GLY A 171 8.23 -5.70 -20.56
CA GLY A 171 9.12 -6.01 -21.68
C GLY A 171 10.57 -6.18 -21.22
N VAL A 172 11.23 -7.25 -21.65
CA VAL A 172 12.60 -7.54 -21.17
C VAL A 172 13.58 -6.43 -21.56
N GLY A 173 13.47 -5.88 -22.78
CA GLY A 173 14.34 -4.80 -23.25
C GLY A 173 14.20 -3.50 -22.45
N THR A 174 12.97 -3.11 -22.10
CA THR A 174 12.71 -1.90 -21.29
C THR A 174 13.22 -2.09 -19.86
N VAL A 175 12.98 -3.26 -19.26
CA VAL A 175 13.53 -3.61 -17.94
C VAL A 175 15.05 -3.52 -17.92
N THR A 176 15.73 -4.09 -18.93
CA THR A 176 17.20 -4.04 -18.99
C THR A 176 17.73 -2.62 -19.19
N ALA A 177 17.07 -1.80 -20.00
CA ALA A 177 17.47 -0.41 -20.22
C ALA A 177 17.32 0.44 -18.96
N VAL A 178 16.21 0.25 -18.23
CA VAL A 178 15.95 0.92 -16.95
C VAL A 178 17.00 0.54 -15.91
N LEU A 179 17.28 -0.76 -15.74
CA LEU A 179 18.30 -1.24 -14.80
C LEU A 179 19.68 -0.68 -15.14
N LEU A 180 20.07 -0.68 -16.42
CA LEU A 180 21.35 -0.13 -16.85
C LEU A 180 21.45 1.37 -16.58
N ALA A 181 20.37 2.13 -16.83
CA ALA A 181 20.32 3.57 -16.58
C ALA A 181 20.42 3.90 -15.08
N TYR A 182 19.73 3.16 -14.21
CA TYR A 182 19.86 3.32 -12.76
C TYR A 182 21.27 2.96 -12.27
N VAL A 183 21.88 1.88 -12.79
CA VAL A 183 23.26 1.51 -12.46
C VAL A 183 24.24 2.61 -12.92
N CYS A 184 24.05 3.15 -14.14
CA CYS A 184 24.85 4.26 -14.66
C CYS A 184 24.75 5.50 -13.77
N SER A 185 23.53 5.89 -13.39
CA SER A 185 23.29 7.00 -12.46
C SER A 185 23.96 6.75 -11.11
N SER A 186 23.78 5.57 -10.52
CA SER A 186 24.37 5.23 -9.22
C SER A 186 25.90 5.19 -9.27
N ALA A 187 26.49 4.72 -10.39
CA ALA A 187 27.93 4.75 -10.59
C ALA A 187 28.45 6.19 -10.74
N ALA A 188 27.73 7.05 -11.46
CA ALA A 188 28.06 8.47 -11.57
C ALA A 188 28.02 9.17 -10.19
N THR A 189 27.03 8.87 -9.35
CA THR A 189 26.97 9.37 -7.96
C THR A 189 28.21 8.94 -7.16
N ALA A 190 28.62 7.67 -7.27
CA ALA A 190 29.80 7.15 -6.59
C ALA A 190 31.09 7.84 -7.06
N VAL A 191 31.26 7.97 -8.39
CA VAL A 191 32.41 8.66 -9.00
C VAL A 191 32.44 10.13 -8.59
N SER A 192 31.30 10.81 -8.57
CA SER A 192 31.19 12.20 -8.12
C SER A 192 31.68 12.39 -6.68
N GLY A 193 31.30 11.47 -5.77
CA GLY A 193 31.76 11.47 -4.38
C GLY A 193 33.27 11.25 -4.22
N LEU A 194 33.82 10.26 -4.93
CA LEU A 194 35.26 9.98 -4.94
C LEU A 194 36.06 11.13 -5.57
N TRP A 195 35.57 11.69 -6.68
CA TRP A 195 36.19 12.83 -7.36
C TRP A 195 36.24 14.07 -6.46
N LEU A 196 35.17 14.34 -5.72
CA LEU A 196 35.15 15.43 -4.76
C LEU A 196 36.14 15.21 -3.62
N CYS A 197 36.35 13.95 -3.22
CA CYS A 197 37.33 13.58 -2.22
C CYS A 197 38.77 13.88 -2.69
N GLU A 198 39.15 13.39 -3.87
CA GLU A 198 40.46 13.66 -4.47
C GLU A 198 40.68 15.17 -4.70
N TRP A 199 39.63 15.89 -5.13
CA TRP A 199 39.69 17.34 -5.28
C TRP A 199 39.92 18.07 -3.96
N SER A 200 39.31 17.62 -2.87
CA SER A 200 39.54 18.19 -1.54
C SER A 200 40.98 18.01 -1.05
N GLU A 201 41.61 16.88 -1.37
CA GLU A 201 42.99 16.58 -0.94
C GLU A 201 44.04 17.40 -1.70
N ASP A 202 43.84 17.59 -3.01
CA ASP A 202 44.75 18.41 -3.81
C ASP A 202 44.63 19.90 -3.52
N SER A 203 43.45 20.38 -3.14
CA SER A 203 43.28 21.76 -2.63
C SER A 203 44.10 21.99 -1.35
N LEU A 204 44.13 21.02 -0.43
CA LEU A 204 44.95 21.07 0.80
C LEU A 204 46.46 21.04 0.51
N SER A 205 46.87 20.40 -0.59
CA SER A 205 48.26 20.28 -1.02
C SER A 205 48.78 21.50 -1.80
N GLY A 206 47.95 22.55 -1.98
CA GLY A 206 48.31 23.77 -2.70
C GLY A 206 47.99 23.75 -4.20
N GLY A 207 47.29 22.73 -4.69
CA GLY A 207 46.87 22.60 -6.09
C GLY A 207 45.91 23.71 -6.57
N ASP A 208 45.23 24.38 -5.63
CA ASP A 208 44.34 25.52 -5.91
C ASP A 208 45.07 26.79 -6.37
N GLN A 209 46.41 26.83 -6.28
CA GLN A 209 47.22 27.95 -6.77
C GLN A 209 47.34 27.98 -8.30
N GLN A 210 46.97 26.89 -9.00
CA GLN A 210 46.93 26.84 -10.46
C GLN A 210 45.49 26.91 -10.98
N PRO A 211 45.06 28.04 -11.56
CA PRO A 211 43.68 28.20 -12.02
C PRO A 211 43.26 27.18 -13.09
N GLY A 212 44.20 26.67 -13.91
CA GLY A 212 43.92 25.67 -14.95
C GLY A 212 43.38 24.34 -14.42
N LEU A 213 44.04 23.76 -13.40
CA LEU A 213 43.63 22.48 -12.78
C LEU A 213 42.26 22.61 -12.08
N ARG A 214 41.96 23.78 -11.52
CA ARG A 214 40.66 24.04 -10.88
C ARG A 214 39.51 24.03 -11.88
N TYR A 215 39.67 24.68 -13.05
CA TYR A 215 38.65 24.67 -14.09
C TYR A 215 38.47 23.27 -14.70
N GLU A 216 39.55 22.50 -14.84
CA GLU A 216 39.49 21.12 -15.33
C GLU A 216 38.71 20.21 -14.36
N ARG A 217 39.02 20.25 -13.05
CA ARG A 217 38.30 19.45 -12.03
C ARG A 217 36.84 19.82 -11.90
N LEU A 218 36.54 21.13 -11.95
CA LEU A 218 35.16 21.61 -11.95
C LEU A 218 34.42 21.13 -13.22
N GLY A 219 35.10 21.13 -14.37
CA GLY A 219 34.55 20.65 -15.64
C GLY A 219 34.20 19.16 -15.57
N VAL A 220 35.09 18.32 -15.04
CA VAL A 220 34.84 16.88 -14.87
C VAL A 220 33.70 16.65 -13.87
N TYR A 221 33.70 17.33 -12.73
CA TYR A 221 32.63 17.23 -11.74
C TYR A 221 31.26 17.63 -12.33
N ALA A 222 31.21 18.73 -13.09
CA ALA A 222 30.00 19.16 -13.77
C ALA A 222 29.54 18.15 -14.84
N ALA A 223 30.48 17.54 -15.58
CA ALA A 223 30.16 16.52 -16.57
C ALA A 223 29.60 15.24 -15.95
N VAL A 224 30.17 14.78 -14.83
CA VAL A 224 29.68 13.62 -14.08
C VAL A 224 28.31 13.91 -13.48
N GLY A 225 28.10 15.09 -12.89
CA GLY A 225 26.78 15.49 -12.37
C GLY A 225 25.71 15.61 -13.47
N LEU A 226 26.08 16.08 -14.66
CA LEU A 226 25.16 16.11 -15.81
C LEU A 226 24.84 14.69 -16.31
N LEU A 227 25.83 13.79 -16.35
CA LEU A 227 25.62 12.39 -16.67
C LEU A 227 24.70 11.71 -15.65
N GLU A 228 24.90 11.96 -14.36
CA GLU A 228 24.04 11.46 -13.28
C GLU A 228 22.60 11.94 -13.49
N MET A 229 22.40 13.25 -13.70
CA MET A 229 21.09 13.84 -13.89
C MET A 229 20.35 13.26 -15.11
N VAL A 230 21.03 13.20 -16.27
CA VAL A 230 20.46 12.67 -17.50
C VAL A 230 20.15 11.17 -17.37
N SER A 231 21.07 10.40 -16.76
CA SER A 231 20.86 8.96 -16.56
C SER A 231 19.71 8.69 -15.60
N LEU A 232 19.60 9.44 -14.50
CA LEU A 232 18.52 9.32 -13.52
C LEU A 232 17.18 9.68 -14.14
N PHE A 233 17.11 10.81 -14.84
CA PHE A 233 15.89 11.25 -15.52
C PHE A 233 15.45 10.21 -16.56
N GLY A 234 16.40 9.69 -17.37
CA GLY A 234 16.15 8.64 -18.34
C GLY A 234 15.64 7.34 -17.70
N ALA A 235 16.27 6.90 -16.61
CA ALA A 235 15.86 5.72 -15.85
C ALA A 235 14.41 5.84 -15.34
N GLN A 236 14.08 6.97 -14.70
CA GLN A 236 12.75 7.21 -14.17
C GLN A 236 11.69 7.36 -15.27
N ALA A 237 12.02 8.04 -16.38
CA ALA A 237 11.10 8.19 -17.51
C ALA A 237 10.80 6.83 -18.17
N TRP A 238 11.82 6.01 -18.42
CA TRP A 238 11.65 4.66 -18.98
C TRP A 238 10.94 3.72 -18.02
N LEU A 239 11.19 3.80 -16.71
CA LEU A 239 10.47 3.00 -15.72
C LEU A 239 8.98 3.33 -15.75
N ARG A 240 8.61 4.61 -15.71
CA ARG A 240 7.21 5.06 -15.76
C ARG A 240 6.52 4.61 -17.05
N LEU A 241 7.17 4.76 -18.21
CA LEU A 241 6.66 4.28 -19.49
C LEU A 241 6.49 2.76 -19.51
N GLY A 242 7.45 2.03 -18.92
CA GLY A 242 7.40 0.57 -18.78
C GLY A 242 6.24 0.10 -17.93
N CYS A 243 6.02 0.71 -16.76
CA CYS A 243 4.92 0.39 -15.86
C CYS A 243 3.56 0.68 -16.49
N VAL A 244 3.37 1.85 -17.11
CA VAL A 244 2.12 2.18 -17.83
C VAL A 244 1.87 1.19 -18.98
N THR A 245 2.92 0.77 -19.69
CA THR A 245 2.79 -0.26 -20.73
C THR A 245 2.36 -1.61 -20.14
N ALA A 246 2.92 -1.99 -18.99
CA ALA A 246 2.57 -3.22 -18.30
C ALA A 246 1.11 -3.19 -17.83
N ALA A 247 0.68 -2.10 -17.18
CA ALA A 247 -0.69 -1.93 -16.71
C ALA A 247 -1.70 -1.92 -17.86
N LYS A 248 -1.40 -1.24 -18.97
CA LYS A 248 -2.25 -1.28 -20.18
C LYS A 248 -2.40 -2.69 -20.74
N LYS A 249 -1.31 -3.46 -20.83
CA LYS A 249 -1.38 -4.86 -21.28
C LYS A 249 -2.18 -5.71 -20.29
N LEU A 250 -1.98 -5.49 -19.00
CA LEU A 250 -2.67 -6.21 -17.95
C LEU A 250 -4.19 -5.97 -18.01
N HIS A 251 -4.59 -4.70 -18.09
CA HIS A 251 -5.99 -4.30 -18.24
C HIS A 251 -6.63 -4.91 -19.49
N ASN A 252 -5.98 -4.81 -20.65
CA ASN A 252 -6.52 -5.34 -21.91
C ASN A 252 -6.67 -6.86 -21.90
N GLN A 253 -5.68 -7.59 -21.34
CA GLN A 253 -5.75 -9.05 -21.24
C GLN A 253 -6.82 -9.49 -20.24
N MET A 254 -6.97 -8.77 -19.12
CA MET A 254 -8.01 -9.02 -18.15
C MET A 254 -9.40 -8.80 -18.76
N LEU A 255 -9.58 -7.70 -19.51
CA LEU A 255 -10.83 -7.39 -20.20
C LEU A 255 -11.19 -8.46 -21.24
N ASP A 256 -10.24 -8.87 -22.08
CA ASP A 256 -10.45 -9.94 -23.08
C ASP A 256 -10.91 -11.24 -22.43
N ARG A 257 -10.29 -11.63 -21.31
CA ARG A 257 -10.65 -12.85 -20.58
C ARG A 257 -12.02 -12.76 -19.92
N VAL A 258 -12.32 -11.64 -19.27
CA VAL A 258 -13.59 -11.43 -18.56
C VAL A 258 -14.77 -11.40 -19.53
N VAL A 259 -14.65 -10.72 -20.67
CA VAL A 259 -15.73 -10.67 -21.68
C VAL A 259 -15.99 -12.05 -22.30
N ARG A 260 -14.99 -12.94 -22.30
CA ARG A 260 -15.11 -14.32 -22.77
C ARG A 260 -15.46 -15.32 -21.66
N ALA A 261 -15.69 -14.88 -20.43
CA ALA A 261 -16.03 -15.77 -19.32
C ALA A 261 -17.49 -16.26 -19.44
N PRO A 262 -17.79 -17.50 -19.00
CA PRO A 262 -19.16 -18.01 -19.03
C PRO A 262 -20.08 -17.29 -18.06
N MET A 263 -21.39 -17.26 -18.35
CA MET A 263 -22.38 -16.62 -17.48
C MET A 263 -22.33 -17.15 -16.03
N SER A 264 -22.02 -18.45 -15.87
CA SER A 264 -21.84 -19.07 -14.54
C SER A 264 -20.75 -18.39 -13.70
N TYR A 265 -19.72 -17.81 -14.31
CA TYR A 265 -18.71 -17.03 -13.60
C TYR A 265 -19.31 -15.76 -12.99
N PHE A 266 -20.15 -15.05 -13.73
CA PHE A 266 -20.83 -13.84 -13.27
C PHE A 266 -21.90 -14.11 -12.20
N ASP A 267 -22.57 -15.28 -12.27
CA ASP A 267 -23.51 -15.69 -11.22
C ASP A 267 -22.81 -16.06 -9.89
N THR A 268 -21.56 -16.53 -9.97
CA THR A 268 -20.76 -16.92 -8.79
C THR A 268 -19.93 -15.79 -8.19
N THR A 269 -19.59 -14.80 -9.02
CA THR A 269 -18.63 -13.75 -8.69
C THR A 269 -19.37 -12.42 -8.59
N PRO A 270 -19.43 -11.80 -7.40
CA PRO A 270 -20.14 -10.54 -7.24
C PRO A 270 -19.52 -9.45 -8.13
N ILE A 271 -20.36 -8.69 -8.82
CA ILE A 271 -19.92 -7.66 -9.78
C ILE A 271 -19.03 -6.60 -9.13
N GLY A 272 -19.28 -6.27 -7.86
CA GLY A 272 -18.43 -5.35 -7.08
C GLY A 272 -16.99 -5.82 -6.95
N ARG A 273 -16.74 -7.14 -6.89
CA ARG A 273 -15.38 -7.70 -6.86
C ARG A 273 -14.66 -7.46 -8.18
N LEU A 274 -15.33 -7.75 -9.29
CA LEU A 274 -14.79 -7.51 -10.64
C LEU A 274 -14.47 -6.02 -10.84
N LEU A 275 -15.38 -5.15 -10.43
CA LEU A 275 -15.21 -3.70 -10.51
C LEU A 275 -14.06 -3.18 -9.63
N ASN A 276 -13.83 -3.81 -8.47
CA ASN A 276 -12.68 -3.50 -7.62
C ASN A 276 -11.36 -3.85 -8.31
N HIS A 277 -11.25 -5.04 -8.93
CA HIS A 277 -10.06 -5.42 -9.68
C HIS A 277 -9.78 -4.47 -10.86
N PHE A 278 -10.79 -4.10 -11.64
CA PHE A 278 -10.61 -3.21 -12.81
C PHE A 278 -10.24 -1.77 -12.48
N ALA A 279 -10.45 -1.32 -11.23
CA ALA A 279 -10.23 0.07 -10.89
C ALA A 279 -9.27 0.28 -9.74
N ARG A 280 -9.46 -0.39 -8.61
CA ARG A 280 -8.53 -0.27 -7.48
C ARG A 280 -7.24 -0.99 -7.79
N ASP A 281 -7.30 -2.27 -8.15
CA ASP A 281 -6.05 -3.02 -8.36
C ASP A 281 -5.29 -2.50 -9.60
N VAL A 282 -5.99 -2.11 -10.66
CA VAL A 282 -5.34 -1.43 -11.80
C VAL A 282 -4.73 -0.08 -11.40
N MET A 283 -5.41 0.72 -10.56
CA MET A 283 -4.87 1.98 -10.05
C MET A 283 -3.63 1.76 -9.19
N ASP A 284 -3.66 0.79 -8.26
CA ASP A 284 -2.50 0.45 -7.42
C ASP A 284 -1.29 0.03 -8.29
N ILE A 285 -1.54 -0.61 -9.44
CA ILE A 285 -0.49 -0.99 -10.41
C ILE A 285 0.00 0.21 -11.23
N ASP A 286 -0.88 1.16 -11.56
CA ASP A 286 -0.55 2.37 -12.33
C ASP A 286 0.08 3.48 -11.49
N THR A 287 -0.14 3.51 -10.16
CA THR A 287 0.42 4.52 -9.27
C THR A 287 1.43 3.91 -8.31
N ASP A 288 0.98 3.05 -7.40
CA ASP A 288 1.74 2.66 -6.22
C ASP A 288 2.90 1.75 -6.56
N MET A 289 2.70 0.84 -7.54
CA MET A 289 3.76 0.00 -8.07
C MET A 289 4.88 0.82 -8.71
N ILE A 290 4.56 1.92 -9.38
CA ILE A 290 5.57 2.80 -10.00
C ILE A 290 6.46 3.41 -8.93
N PHE A 291 5.85 3.99 -7.89
CA PHE A 291 6.58 4.58 -6.77
C PHE A 291 7.41 3.54 -6.01
N ALA A 292 6.82 2.38 -5.75
CA ALA A 292 7.49 1.29 -5.04
C ALA A 292 8.72 0.79 -5.82
N MET A 293 8.60 0.59 -7.14
CA MET A 293 9.70 0.12 -7.99
C MET A 293 10.82 1.18 -8.14
N ASP A 294 10.47 2.45 -8.30
CA ASP A 294 11.46 3.54 -8.38
C ASP A 294 12.27 3.61 -7.08
N THR A 295 11.56 3.64 -5.95
CA THR A 295 12.18 3.83 -4.64
C THR A 295 12.99 2.61 -4.22
N ILE A 296 12.51 1.37 -4.44
CA ILE A 296 13.24 0.17 -4.04
C ILE A 296 14.54 -0.02 -4.85
N VAL A 297 14.54 0.27 -6.16
CA VAL A 297 15.73 0.15 -7.02
C VAL A 297 16.76 1.20 -6.64
N LEU A 298 16.35 2.46 -6.48
CA LEU A 298 17.23 3.54 -6.02
C LEU A 298 17.82 3.23 -4.65
N GLN A 299 16.99 2.74 -3.73
CA GLN A 299 17.41 2.49 -2.37
C GLN A 299 18.36 1.29 -2.26
N LEU A 300 18.15 0.25 -3.07
CA LEU A 300 19.04 -0.90 -3.19
C LEU A 300 20.40 -0.48 -3.76
N LEU A 301 20.41 0.24 -4.90
CA LEU A 301 21.65 0.69 -5.53
C LEU A 301 22.43 1.65 -4.66
N ARG A 302 21.74 2.57 -3.97
CA ARG A 302 22.36 3.46 -2.97
C ARG A 302 23.02 2.64 -1.86
N LEU A 303 22.37 1.60 -1.34
CA LEU A 303 22.97 0.74 -0.32
C LEU A 303 24.21 0.00 -0.85
N VAL A 304 24.16 -0.51 -2.08
CA VAL A 304 25.29 -1.19 -2.73
C VAL A 304 26.47 -0.24 -2.91
N VAL A 305 26.23 0.98 -3.40
CA VAL A 305 27.29 2.00 -3.55
C VAL A 305 27.88 2.37 -2.21
N LEU A 306 27.06 2.68 -1.21
CA LEU A 306 27.54 3.06 0.12
C LEU A 306 28.39 1.95 0.75
N ILE A 307 27.88 0.71 0.80
CA ILE A 307 28.64 -0.43 1.36
C ILE A 307 29.90 -0.71 0.53
N GLY A 308 29.81 -0.59 -0.80
CA GLY A 308 30.93 -0.79 -1.72
C GLY A 308 32.06 0.20 -1.50
N THR A 309 31.76 1.50 -1.42
CA THR A 309 32.75 2.54 -1.16
C THR A 309 33.38 2.38 0.22
N ILE A 310 32.59 2.13 1.26
CA ILE A 310 33.12 1.91 2.62
C ILE A 310 34.01 0.67 2.67
N GLY A 311 33.61 -0.42 1.99
CA GLY A 311 34.37 -1.66 1.92
C GLY A 311 35.67 -1.55 1.12
N TYR A 312 35.71 -0.68 0.11
CA TYR A 312 36.92 -0.38 -0.65
C TYR A 312 37.93 0.41 0.18
N GLU A 313 37.48 1.46 0.87
CA GLU A 313 38.36 2.34 1.66
C GLU A 313 38.83 1.71 2.98
N LEU A 314 37.93 1.08 3.74
CA LEU A 314 38.24 0.39 4.99
C LEU A 314 37.76 -1.07 4.96
N PRO A 315 38.50 -1.99 4.31
CA PRO A 315 38.15 -3.41 4.28
C PRO A 315 37.98 -4.03 5.67
N HIS A 316 38.73 -3.54 6.66
CA HIS A 316 38.66 -3.99 8.06
C HIS A 316 37.29 -3.75 8.72
N THR A 317 36.45 -2.85 8.19
CA THR A 317 35.11 -2.55 8.71
C THR A 317 34.03 -3.48 8.15
N LEU A 318 34.32 -4.26 7.10
CA LEU A 318 33.36 -5.18 6.48
C LEU A 318 32.79 -6.24 7.45
N PRO A 319 33.58 -6.88 8.34
CA PRO A 319 33.04 -7.82 9.32
C PRO A 319 32.01 -7.14 10.25
N LEU A 320 32.27 -5.89 10.65
CA LEU A 320 31.34 -5.12 11.47
C LEU A 320 30.03 -4.85 10.70
N ILE A 321 30.12 -4.38 9.46
CA ILE A 321 28.96 -4.12 8.60
C ILE A 321 28.15 -5.41 8.40
N ALA A 322 28.81 -6.55 8.21
CA ALA A 322 28.14 -7.84 8.06
C ALA A 322 27.36 -8.26 9.32
N VAL A 323 27.94 -8.07 10.51
CA VAL A 323 27.25 -8.34 11.79
C VAL A 323 26.05 -7.43 11.95
N VAL A 324 26.21 -6.13 11.69
CA VAL A 324 25.13 -5.16 11.75
C VAL A 324 24.02 -5.55 10.78
N LEU A 325 24.35 -5.85 9.52
CA LEU A 325 23.40 -6.26 8.48
C LEU A 325 22.65 -7.55 8.87
N ALA A 326 23.31 -8.51 9.50
CA ALA A 326 22.66 -9.72 9.99
C ALA A 326 21.57 -9.40 11.05
N VAL A 327 21.85 -8.46 11.96
CA VAL A 327 20.88 -7.97 12.94
C VAL A 327 19.73 -7.21 12.25
N TYR A 328 20.02 -6.39 11.24
CA TYR A 328 19.01 -5.71 10.42
C TYR A 328 18.06 -6.72 9.76
N VAL A 329 18.60 -7.78 9.13
CA VAL A 329 17.80 -8.84 8.48
C VAL A 329 16.94 -9.57 9.50
N GLY A 330 17.45 -9.80 10.72
CA GLY A 330 16.66 -10.37 11.82
C GLY A 330 15.44 -9.53 12.17
N TYR A 331 15.64 -8.22 12.38
CA TYR A 331 14.54 -7.28 12.63
C TYR A 331 13.56 -7.20 11.45
N GLN A 332 14.08 -7.15 10.23
CA GLN A 332 13.27 -7.09 9.00
C GLN A 332 12.30 -8.28 8.91
N ARG A 333 12.77 -9.52 9.14
CA ARG A 333 11.92 -10.71 9.05
C ARG A 333 10.75 -10.66 10.03
N VAL A 334 11.00 -10.24 11.27
CA VAL A 334 9.96 -10.12 12.31
C VAL A 334 8.98 -8.99 11.96
N TYR A 335 9.51 -7.85 11.51
CA TYR A 335 8.70 -6.70 11.12
C TYR A 335 7.81 -7.00 9.91
N THR A 336 8.35 -7.55 8.82
CA THR A 336 7.58 -7.85 7.61
C THR A 336 6.45 -8.85 7.89
N ALA A 337 6.72 -9.88 8.70
CA ALA A 337 5.68 -10.83 9.10
C ALA A 337 4.55 -10.17 9.91
N SER A 338 4.91 -9.33 10.89
CA SER A 338 3.95 -8.67 11.78
C SER A 338 3.18 -7.55 11.08
N SER A 339 3.89 -6.64 10.40
CA SER A 339 3.34 -5.48 9.68
C SER A 339 2.32 -5.91 8.64
N ARG A 340 2.59 -6.98 7.86
CA ARG A 340 1.61 -7.53 6.92
C ARG A 340 0.30 -7.94 7.59
N GLN A 341 0.37 -8.66 8.71
CA GLN A 341 -0.84 -9.10 9.41
C GLN A 341 -1.61 -7.93 10.00
N LEU A 342 -0.91 -6.94 10.57
CA LEU A 342 -1.54 -5.74 11.11
C LEU A 342 -2.22 -4.91 10.01
N LYS A 343 -1.55 -4.69 8.88
CA LYS A 343 -2.13 -4.03 7.71
C LYS A 343 -3.35 -4.78 7.18
N ARG A 344 -3.30 -6.12 7.14
CA ARG A 344 -4.44 -6.96 6.73
C ARG A 344 -5.64 -6.79 7.68
N ILE A 345 -5.42 -6.85 8.98
CA ILE A 345 -6.48 -6.67 9.99
C ILE A 345 -7.07 -5.25 9.89
N ALA A 346 -6.22 -4.23 9.75
CA ALA A 346 -6.66 -2.84 9.61
C ALA A 346 -7.50 -2.61 8.34
N SER A 347 -7.10 -3.22 7.21
CA SER A 347 -7.87 -3.21 5.96
C SER A 347 -9.22 -3.90 6.14
N ALA A 348 -9.24 -5.12 6.69
CA ALA A 348 -10.46 -5.89 6.92
C ALA A 348 -11.44 -5.19 7.89
N ALA A 349 -10.93 -4.46 8.89
CA ALA A 349 -11.76 -3.68 9.80
C ALA A 349 -12.44 -2.46 9.15
N GLY A 350 -12.03 -2.07 7.93
CA GLY A 350 -12.66 -0.97 7.17
C GLY A 350 -13.94 -1.32 6.45
N ALA A 351 -13.99 -2.51 5.85
CA ALA A 351 -15.14 -2.91 5.03
C ALA A 351 -16.49 -2.82 5.77
N PRO A 352 -16.59 -3.20 7.07
CA PRO A 352 -17.84 -3.07 7.82
C PRO A 352 -18.33 -1.62 8.00
N ILE A 353 -17.44 -0.63 8.07
CA ILE A 353 -17.84 0.78 8.23
C ILE A 353 -18.58 1.26 6.98
N ILE A 354 -18.02 0.94 5.81
CA ILE A 354 -18.60 1.27 4.51
C ILE A 354 -19.92 0.53 4.32
N GLY A 355 -19.96 -0.77 4.65
CA GLY A 355 -21.20 -1.55 4.61
C GLY A 355 -22.29 -0.99 5.52
N HIS A 356 -21.96 -0.62 6.76
CA HIS A 356 -22.90 0.01 7.69
C HIS A 356 -23.41 1.36 7.16
N PHE A 357 -22.56 2.14 6.51
CA PHE A 357 -22.96 3.42 5.90
C PHE A 357 -23.96 3.23 4.75
N SER A 358 -23.68 2.29 3.83
CA SER A 358 -24.58 1.95 2.72
C SER A 358 -25.92 1.40 3.23
N GLU A 359 -25.91 0.46 4.19
CA GLU A 359 -27.13 -0.07 4.81
C GLU A 359 -27.94 1.02 5.54
N SER A 360 -27.25 1.95 6.20
CA SER A 360 -27.90 3.10 6.86
C SER A 360 -28.55 4.04 5.84
N ASN A 361 -27.87 4.31 4.72
CA ASN A 361 -28.37 5.20 3.68
C ASN A 361 -29.64 4.64 3.03
N ASN A 362 -29.59 3.37 2.61
CA ASN A 362 -30.76 2.69 2.00
C ASN A 362 -31.89 2.46 3.00
N GLY A 363 -31.54 2.24 4.27
CA GLY A 363 -32.50 2.03 5.35
C GLY A 363 -32.99 3.30 6.04
N THR A 364 -32.64 4.50 5.54
CA THR A 364 -32.85 5.77 6.27
C THR A 364 -34.29 5.96 6.75
N ASP A 365 -35.27 5.69 5.89
CA ASP A 365 -36.68 5.85 6.23
C ASP A 365 -37.12 4.86 7.31
N SER A 366 -36.64 3.62 7.25
CA SER A 366 -36.91 2.61 8.28
C SER A 366 -36.28 2.99 9.61
N ILE A 367 -35.01 3.42 9.61
CA ILE A 367 -34.29 3.82 10.83
C ILE A 367 -35.00 4.98 11.53
N ARG A 368 -35.46 5.98 10.77
CA ARG A 368 -36.22 7.12 11.28
C ARG A 368 -37.60 6.70 11.78
N ALA A 369 -38.33 5.87 11.04
CA ALA A 369 -39.67 5.40 11.43
C ALA A 369 -39.65 4.61 12.75
N TYR A 370 -38.61 3.82 13.00
CA TYR A 370 -38.44 3.07 14.25
C TYR A 370 -37.72 3.85 15.36
N GLY A 371 -37.29 5.10 15.12
CA GLY A 371 -36.55 5.90 16.10
C GLY A 371 -35.20 5.29 16.52
N ALA A 372 -34.58 4.50 15.63
CA ALA A 372 -33.38 3.71 15.95
C ALA A 372 -32.05 4.43 15.66
N GLY A 373 -32.07 5.75 15.45
CA GLY A 373 -30.90 6.54 15.04
C GLY A 373 -29.71 6.40 16.00
N ASP A 374 -29.93 6.58 17.30
CA ASP A 374 -28.85 6.52 18.32
C ASP A 374 -28.16 5.15 18.37
N ARG A 375 -28.92 4.08 18.12
CA ARG A 375 -28.37 2.72 18.03
C ARG A 375 -27.41 2.60 16.84
N PHE A 376 -27.81 3.07 15.66
CA PHE A 376 -26.96 3.05 14.47
C PHE A 376 -25.71 3.94 14.64
N VAL A 377 -25.83 5.09 15.30
CA VAL A 377 -24.67 5.94 15.64
C VAL A 377 -23.70 5.21 16.59
N THR A 378 -24.23 4.54 17.61
CA THR A 378 -23.41 3.76 18.56
C THR A 378 -22.71 2.59 17.88
N ASP A 379 -23.41 1.89 16.98
CA ASP A 379 -22.84 0.81 16.17
C ASP A 379 -21.73 1.34 15.25
N PHE A 380 -21.93 2.49 14.62
CA PHE A 380 -20.91 3.17 13.82
C PHE A 380 -19.67 3.55 14.64
N HIS A 381 -19.85 4.16 15.82
CA HIS A 381 -18.74 4.49 16.73
C HIS A 381 -17.93 3.23 17.09
N ARG A 382 -18.60 2.12 17.42
CA ARG A 382 -17.93 0.85 17.75
C ARG A 382 -17.11 0.30 16.58
N LEU A 383 -17.64 0.37 15.36
CA LEU A 383 -16.93 -0.07 14.15
C LEU A 383 -15.71 0.83 13.87
N SER A 384 -15.89 2.15 14.00
CA SER A 384 -14.83 3.14 13.85
C SER A 384 -13.70 2.94 14.86
N ASP A 385 -14.03 2.77 16.15
CA ASP A 385 -13.07 2.50 17.21
C ASP A 385 -12.30 1.20 16.96
N ASN A 386 -12.97 0.16 16.49
CA ASN A 386 -12.30 -1.09 16.16
C ASN A 386 -11.28 -0.91 15.02
N ARG A 387 -11.65 -0.20 13.95
CA ARG A 387 -10.70 0.13 12.85
C ARG A 387 -9.53 0.98 13.36
N ASN A 388 -9.81 2.00 14.17
CA ASN A 388 -8.78 2.87 14.72
C ASN A 388 -7.79 2.11 15.60
N ARG A 389 -8.26 1.18 16.45
CA ARG A 389 -7.39 0.30 17.25
C ARG A 389 -6.47 -0.55 16.38
N CYS A 390 -7.00 -1.13 15.30
CA CYS A 390 -6.22 -1.94 14.37
C CYS A 390 -5.18 -1.09 13.60
N HIS A 391 -5.61 0.08 13.10
CA HIS A 391 -4.74 1.01 12.37
C HIS A 391 -3.62 1.55 13.26
N TYR A 392 -3.95 1.96 14.50
CA TYR A 392 -2.98 2.44 15.47
C TYR A 392 -1.90 1.39 15.76
N GLY A 393 -2.28 0.11 15.83
CA GLY A 393 -1.30 -0.98 15.94
C GLY A 393 -0.29 -0.99 14.79
N SER A 394 -0.76 -0.77 13.55
CA SER A 394 0.13 -0.73 12.37
C SER A 394 1.11 0.44 12.46
N VAL A 395 0.63 1.63 12.86
CA VAL A 395 1.48 2.81 13.05
C VAL A 395 2.54 2.56 14.14
N LEU A 396 2.16 1.94 15.26
CA LEU A 396 3.11 1.61 16.32
C LEU A 396 4.17 0.60 15.86
N ALA A 397 3.83 -0.37 15.00
CA ALA A 397 4.80 -1.29 14.42
C ALA A 397 5.83 -0.57 13.54
N ASP A 398 5.39 0.42 12.75
CA ASP A 398 6.26 1.25 11.91
C ASP A 398 7.18 2.16 12.75
N CYS A 399 6.68 2.69 13.87
CA CYS A 399 7.49 3.42 14.84
C CYS A 399 8.52 2.51 15.52
N TRP A 400 8.10 1.30 15.95
CA TRP A 400 8.95 0.35 16.65
C TRP A 400 10.17 -0.04 15.80
N ILE A 401 9.96 -0.40 14.53
CA ILE A 401 11.07 -0.75 13.65
C ILE A 401 11.94 0.49 13.40
N GLY A 402 11.34 1.65 13.15
CA GLY A 402 12.08 2.89 12.90
C GLY A 402 13.05 3.25 14.03
N ILE A 403 12.61 3.16 15.29
CA ILE A 403 13.46 3.44 16.46
C ILE A 403 14.63 2.45 16.56
N ARG A 404 14.36 1.14 16.37
CA ARG A 404 15.40 0.10 16.48
C ARG A 404 16.45 0.21 15.37
N LEU A 405 16.01 0.45 14.13
CA LEU A 405 16.90 0.60 13.00
C LEU A 405 17.73 1.89 13.08
N ASN A 406 17.14 2.99 13.54
CA ASN A 406 17.89 4.24 13.76
C ASN A 406 18.92 4.10 14.88
N PHE A 407 18.56 3.45 15.99
CA PHE A 407 19.50 3.19 17.08
C PHE A 407 20.71 2.37 16.60
N LEU A 408 20.45 1.28 15.85
CA LEU A 408 21.51 0.44 15.29
C LEU A 408 22.37 1.20 14.27
N GLY A 409 21.77 2.04 13.44
CA GLY A 409 22.48 2.87 12.48
C GLY A 409 23.37 3.92 13.14
N HIS A 410 22.89 4.58 14.21
CA HIS A 410 23.72 5.50 14.98
C HIS A 410 24.84 4.79 15.75
N CYS A 411 24.64 3.55 16.19
CA CYS A 411 25.74 2.73 16.72
C CYS A 411 26.79 2.44 15.65
N LEU A 412 26.38 2.14 14.41
CA LEU A 412 27.31 1.98 13.28
C LEU A 412 28.07 3.27 13.01
N VAL A 413 27.41 4.43 12.98
CA VAL A 413 28.05 5.75 12.83
C VAL A 413 29.09 6.00 13.91
N LEU A 414 28.77 5.72 15.17
CA LEU A 414 29.69 5.86 16.29
C LEU A 414 30.93 4.97 16.10
N LEU A 415 30.73 3.70 15.75
CA LEU A 415 31.84 2.77 15.51
C LEU A 415 32.70 3.22 14.34
N MET A 416 32.10 3.63 13.21
CA MET A 416 32.84 4.14 12.06
C MET A 416 33.63 5.41 12.38
N ALA A 417 33.09 6.30 13.24
CA ALA A 417 33.83 7.46 13.72
C ALA A 417 35.04 7.05 14.58
N VAL A 418 34.90 6.03 15.45
CA VAL A 418 36.04 5.47 16.20
C VAL A 418 37.07 4.84 15.26
N PHE A 419 36.65 4.07 14.26
CA PHE A 419 37.54 3.50 13.25
C PHE A 419 38.29 4.58 12.46
N ALA A 420 37.61 5.65 12.05
CA ALA A 420 38.24 6.79 11.38
C ALA A 420 39.34 7.44 12.25
N VAL A 421 39.13 7.54 13.56
CA VAL A 421 40.14 8.09 14.49
C VAL A 421 41.30 7.12 14.71
N LEU A 422 41.03 5.82 14.85
CA LEU A 422 42.05 4.78 15.06
C LEU A 422 42.97 4.63 13.84
N PHE A 423 42.39 4.65 12.63
CA PHE A 423 43.11 4.53 11.36
C PHE A 423 43.43 5.89 10.73
N ARG A 424 43.42 6.97 11.51
CA ARG A 424 43.69 8.34 11.02
C ARG A 424 45.06 8.52 10.35
N ALA A 425 46.00 7.60 10.59
CA ALA A 425 47.33 7.64 9.99
C ALA A 425 47.33 7.13 8.54
N ASP A 426 46.39 6.23 8.22
CA ASP A 426 46.26 5.61 6.90
C ASP A 426 45.18 6.29 6.04
N LEU A 427 44.44 7.25 6.62
CA LEU A 427 43.30 7.92 5.99
C LEU A 427 43.60 9.39 5.73
N SER A 428 43.34 9.82 4.50
CA SER A 428 43.33 11.25 4.19
C SER A 428 42.12 11.94 4.86
N PRO A 429 42.20 13.26 5.10
CA PRO A 429 41.08 14.03 5.64
C PRO A 429 39.84 13.99 4.73
N GLY A 430 40.04 13.99 3.41
CA GLY A 430 38.98 13.87 2.42
C GLY A 430 38.23 12.54 2.54
N MET A 431 38.97 11.42 2.55
CA MET A 431 38.37 10.08 2.60
C MET A 431 37.64 9.85 3.92
N THR A 432 38.20 10.37 5.02
CA THR A 432 37.55 10.34 6.33
C THR A 432 36.21 11.06 6.33
N ALA A 433 36.13 12.25 5.68
CA ALA A 433 34.89 13.00 5.57
C ALA A 433 33.85 12.27 4.70
N LEU A 434 34.28 11.69 3.58
CA LEU A 434 33.43 10.89 2.70
C LEU A 434 32.86 9.67 3.44
N LEU A 435 33.70 8.94 4.18
CA LEU A 435 33.33 7.77 4.97
C LEU A 435 32.27 8.09 6.03
N ILE A 436 32.44 9.18 6.78
CA ILE A 436 31.48 9.61 7.80
C ILE A 436 30.15 10.00 7.15
N THR A 437 30.20 10.74 6.03
CA THR A 437 29.01 11.15 5.28
C THR A 437 28.23 9.93 4.77
N TYR A 438 28.93 8.95 4.18
CA TYR A 438 28.32 7.73 3.67
C TYR A 438 27.79 6.83 4.78
N THR A 439 28.45 6.79 5.94
CA THR A 439 27.94 6.03 7.08
C THR A 439 26.64 6.64 7.66
N LEU A 440 26.55 7.97 7.71
CA LEU A 440 25.30 8.64 8.09
C LEU A 440 24.16 8.29 7.12
N ASP A 441 24.45 8.31 5.83
CA ASP A 441 23.50 7.98 4.77
C ASP A 441 23.02 6.52 4.80
N ILE A 442 23.87 5.57 5.20
CA ILE A 442 23.49 4.15 5.35
C ILE A 442 22.28 3.97 6.28
N THR A 443 22.22 4.76 7.37
CA THR A 443 21.12 4.63 8.35
C THR A 443 19.78 4.99 7.73
N VAL A 444 19.74 6.11 6.99
CA VAL A 444 18.54 6.56 6.27
C VAL A 444 18.18 5.56 5.18
N ALA A 445 19.20 5.09 4.44
CA ALA A 445 19.05 4.15 3.35
C ALA A 445 18.43 2.82 3.79
N LEU A 446 18.94 2.22 4.87
CA LEU A 446 18.43 0.95 5.40
C LEU A 446 17.00 1.06 5.94
N ASN A 447 16.67 2.16 6.63
CA ASN A 447 15.32 2.39 7.15
C ASN A 447 14.32 2.55 6.00
N GLY A 448 14.69 3.33 4.97
CA GLY A 448 13.92 3.43 3.74
C GLY A 448 13.73 2.08 3.06
N PHE A 449 14.81 1.32 2.85
CA PHE A 449 14.79 0.05 2.13
C PHE A 449 13.76 -0.94 2.70
N ILE A 450 13.76 -1.13 4.03
CA ILE A 450 12.86 -2.08 4.68
C ILE A 450 11.39 -1.67 4.52
N ARG A 451 11.10 -0.36 4.57
CA ARG A 451 9.75 0.16 4.33
C ARG A 451 9.33 -0.07 2.87
N GLU A 452 10.21 0.21 1.92
CA GLU A 452 9.92 0.04 0.49
C GLU A 452 9.74 -1.42 0.08
N VAL A 453 10.48 -2.35 0.68
CA VAL A 453 10.24 -3.80 0.51
C VAL A 453 8.82 -4.16 0.94
N SER A 454 8.36 -3.64 2.08
CA SER A 454 6.98 -3.89 2.54
C SER A 454 5.94 -3.28 1.60
N GLN A 455 6.18 -2.08 1.05
CA GLN A 455 5.23 -1.45 0.12
C GLN A 455 5.19 -2.17 -1.22
N THR A 456 6.34 -2.62 -1.72
CA THR A 456 6.42 -3.41 -2.96
C THR A 456 5.70 -4.75 -2.81
N GLU A 457 5.81 -5.40 -1.63
CA GLU A 457 5.04 -6.61 -1.33
C GLU A 457 3.52 -6.37 -1.33
N VAL A 458 3.05 -5.19 -0.91
CA VAL A 458 1.62 -4.85 -0.96
C VAL A 458 1.18 -4.56 -2.40
N ALA A 459 1.95 -3.75 -3.13
CA ALA A 459 1.63 -3.37 -4.51
C ALA A 459 1.59 -4.60 -5.44
N ILE A 460 2.47 -5.59 -5.24
CA ILE A 460 2.50 -6.79 -6.10
C ILE A 460 1.28 -7.71 -5.88
N VAL A 461 0.59 -7.63 -4.74
CA VAL A 461 -0.64 -8.39 -4.50
C VAL A 461 -1.77 -7.92 -5.43
N ALA A 462 -1.81 -6.64 -5.79
CA ALA A 462 -2.74 -6.15 -6.83
C ALA A 462 -2.46 -6.83 -8.18
N VAL A 463 -1.18 -6.95 -8.57
CA VAL A 463 -0.79 -7.66 -9.79
C VAL A 463 -1.18 -9.13 -9.74
N GLU A 464 -0.96 -9.81 -8.61
CA GLU A 464 -1.34 -11.22 -8.43
C GLU A 464 -2.84 -11.41 -8.66
N ARG A 465 -3.69 -10.58 -8.04
CA ARG A 465 -5.14 -10.62 -8.23
C ARG A 465 -5.54 -10.39 -9.69
N CYS A 466 -4.95 -9.42 -10.38
CA CYS A 466 -5.22 -9.22 -11.80
C CYS A 466 -4.79 -10.40 -12.67
N LEU A 467 -3.69 -11.08 -12.34
CA LEU A 467 -3.24 -12.29 -13.05
C LEU A 467 -4.18 -13.48 -12.83
N GLU A 468 -4.85 -13.57 -11.68
CA GLU A 468 -5.89 -14.58 -11.45
C GLU A 468 -7.08 -14.38 -12.40
N LEU A 469 -7.48 -13.13 -12.65
CA LEU A 469 -8.55 -12.84 -13.62
C LEU A 469 -8.16 -13.19 -15.06
N MET A 470 -6.87 -13.28 -15.37
CA MET A 470 -6.42 -13.74 -16.70
C MET A 470 -6.49 -15.25 -16.88
N ASP A 471 -6.57 -16.01 -15.79
CA ASP A 471 -6.57 -17.48 -15.80
C ASP A 471 -7.97 -18.08 -15.60
N ILE A 472 -9.02 -17.26 -15.72
CA ILE A 472 -10.40 -17.71 -15.63
C ILE A 472 -10.76 -18.59 -16.85
N PRO A 473 -11.66 -19.58 -16.67
CA PRO A 473 -12.17 -20.38 -17.78
C PRO A 473 -12.92 -19.49 -18.76
N ILE A 474 -12.66 -19.66 -20.04
CA ILE A 474 -13.31 -18.95 -21.13
C ILE A 474 -14.30 -19.87 -21.85
N GLU A 475 -15.34 -19.27 -22.42
CA GLU A 475 -16.25 -19.94 -23.34
C GLU A 475 -15.53 -20.36 -24.63
N ALA A 476 -16.18 -21.24 -25.38
CA ALA A 476 -15.71 -21.67 -26.69
C ALA A 476 -15.44 -20.46 -27.61
N GLU A 477 -14.56 -20.63 -28.58
CA GLU A 477 -14.23 -19.57 -29.54
C GLU A 477 -15.48 -19.10 -30.28
N TRP A 478 -15.66 -17.78 -30.38
CA TRP A 478 -16.82 -17.17 -31.04
C TRP A 478 -16.95 -17.57 -32.52
N TYR A 479 -15.82 -17.86 -33.16
CA TYR A 479 -15.78 -18.23 -34.55
C TYR A 479 -14.92 -19.49 -34.73
N ASN A 480 -15.54 -20.53 -35.30
CA ASN A 480 -14.86 -21.75 -35.66
C ASN A 480 -15.03 -21.99 -37.16
N GLU A 481 -13.94 -21.84 -37.92
CA GLU A 481 -13.96 -22.04 -39.38
C GLU A 481 -14.39 -23.44 -39.80
N LYS A 482 -14.09 -24.45 -38.98
CA LYS A 482 -14.37 -25.86 -39.30
C LYS A 482 -15.86 -26.19 -39.20
N THR A 483 -16.60 -25.49 -38.34
CA THR A 483 -18.03 -25.74 -38.08
C THR A 483 -18.90 -24.56 -38.48
N LYS A 484 -18.38 -23.66 -39.34
CA LYS A 484 -19.13 -22.51 -39.82
C LYS A 484 -20.34 -23.00 -40.65
N PRO A 485 -21.58 -22.63 -40.27
CA PRO A 485 -22.73 -22.98 -41.05
C PRO A 485 -22.73 -22.24 -42.40
N ALA A 486 -23.48 -22.77 -43.37
CA ALA A 486 -23.66 -22.11 -44.66
C ALA A 486 -24.33 -20.72 -44.49
N ALA A 487 -24.10 -19.81 -45.44
CA ALA A 487 -24.55 -18.42 -45.34
C ALA A 487 -26.09 -18.26 -45.29
N ASP A 488 -26.82 -19.28 -45.73
CA ASP A 488 -28.28 -19.38 -45.74
C ASP A 488 -28.85 -20.05 -44.48
N TRP A 489 -28.02 -20.41 -43.51
CA TRP A 489 -28.46 -20.97 -42.24
C TRP A 489 -28.99 -19.88 -41.28
N PRO A 490 -30.09 -20.11 -40.55
CA PRO A 490 -30.95 -21.30 -40.59
C PRO A 490 -32.08 -21.20 -41.65
N THR A 491 -32.18 -22.20 -42.55
CA THR A 491 -33.15 -22.19 -43.67
C THR A 491 -34.59 -22.56 -43.27
N MET A 492 -34.76 -23.54 -42.37
CA MET A 492 -36.08 -24.07 -41.98
C MET A 492 -36.51 -23.73 -40.55
N GLY A 493 -35.58 -23.31 -39.69
CA GLY A 493 -35.87 -22.98 -38.28
C GLY A 493 -36.44 -24.13 -37.46
N CYS A 494 -36.12 -25.38 -37.79
CA CYS A 494 -36.48 -26.54 -36.98
C CYS A 494 -35.54 -26.68 -35.77
N ILE A 495 -36.09 -27.01 -34.60
CA ILE A 495 -35.32 -27.20 -33.36
C ILE A 495 -35.68 -28.57 -32.80
N GLN A 496 -34.68 -29.43 -32.63
CA GLN A 496 -34.85 -30.77 -32.08
C GLN A 496 -33.95 -30.94 -30.85
N PHE A 497 -34.57 -31.31 -29.74
CA PHE A 497 -33.88 -31.76 -28.53
C PHE A 497 -33.88 -33.30 -28.54
N THR A 498 -32.71 -33.91 -28.37
CA THR A 498 -32.52 -35.35 -28.27
C THR A 498 -31.79 -35.64 -26.98
N ASP A 499 -32.44 -36.32 -26.05
CA ASP A 499 -31.92 -36.69 -24.72
C ASP A 499 -31.25 -35.51 -23.98
N TYR A 500 -31.83 -34.31 -24.12
CA TYR A 500 -31.22 -33.09 -23.63
C TYR A 500 -31.29 -33.03 -22.10
N CYS A 501 -30.14 -32.79 -21.48
CA CYS A 501 -29.98 -32.65 -20.04
C CYS A 501 -29.21 -31.37 -19.72
N THR A 502 -29.61 -30.64 -18.68
CA THR A 502 -28.94 -29.39 -18.28
C THR A 502 -28.75 -29.28 -16.77
N LYS A 503 -27.67 -28.62 -16.37
CA LYS A 503 -27.33 -28.27 -14.98
C LYS A 503 -26.69 -26.88 -14.94
N TYR A 504 -26.96 -26.12 -13.89
CA TYR A 504 -26.41 -24.77 -13.72
C TYR A 504 -24.92 -24.75 -13.35
N ARG A 505 -24.47 -25.72 -12.55
CA ARG A 505 -23.06 -25.82 -12.10
C ARG A 505 -22.64 -27.27 -12.04
N GLU A 506 -21.35 -27.52 -12.25
CA GLU A 506 -20.77 -28.82 -11.94
C GLU A 506 -20.95 -29.14 -10.44
N GLY A 507 -21.41 -30.36 -10.15
CA GLY A 507 -21.70 -30.81 -8.78
C GLY A 507 -23.13 -30.59 -8.29
N LEU A 508 -23.99 -29.90 -9.06
CA LEU A 508 -25.43 -29.84 -8.80
C LEU A 508 -26.18 -30.94 -9.57
N ASP A 509 -27.37 -31.27 -9.07
CA ASP A 509 -28.29 -32.17 -9.75
C ASP A 509 -28.78 -31.58 -11.08
N LEU A 510 -29.10 -32.46 -12.03
CA LEU A 510 -29.72 -32.08 -13.30
C LEU A 510 -31.09 -31.44 -13.06
N VAL A 511 -31.32 -30.26 -13.66
CA VAL A 511 -32.59 -29.53 -13.57
C VAL A 511 -33.56 -30.01 -14.66
N LEU A 512 -33.06 -30.17 -15.89
CA LEU A 512 -33.79 -30.84 -16.97
C LEU A 512 -33.15 -32.20 -17.24
N LYS A 513 -33.98 -33.22 -17.42
CA LYS A 513 -33.58 -34.62 -17.60
C LYS A 513 -34.35 -35.20 -18.79
N ASP A 514 -33.62 -35.86 -19.67
CA ASP A 514 -34.14 -36.68 -20.77
C ASP A 514 -35.20 -35.98 -21.64
N ILE A 515 -34.96 -34.71 -22.01
CA ILE A 515 -35.89 -33.94 -22.85
C ILE A 515 -35.73 -34.35 -24.32
N ALA A 516 -36.80 -34.89 -24.89
CA ALA A 516 -36.91 -35.22 -26.32
C ALA A 516 -38.12 -34.49 -26.93
N ILE A 517 -37.86 -33.45 -27.73
CA ILE A 517 -38.89 -32.60 -28.35
C ILE A 517 -38.46 -32.23 -29.77
N ASP A 518 -39.39 -32.30 -30.73
CA ASP A 518 -39.20 -31.87 -32.12
C ASP A 518 -40.15 -30.71 -32.45
N MET A 519 -39.58 -29.54 -32.73
CA MET A 519 -40.30 -28.32 -33.10
C MET A 519 -40.10 -28.02 -34.60
N LYS A 520 -41.20 -28.08 -35.36
CA LYS A 520 -41.17 -27.81 -36.80
C LYS A 520 -41.09 -26.30 -37.08
N GLY A 521 -40.53 -25.96 -38.24
CA GLY A 521 -40.47 -24.58 -38.71
C GLY A 521 -41.85 -23.93 -38.78
N ARG A 522 -41.95 -22.67 -38.33
CA ARG A 522 -43.18 -21.85 -38.31
C ARG A 522 -44.31 -22.37 -37.40
N GLN A 523 -43.99 -23.26 -36.48
CA GLN A 523 -44.90 -23.65 -35.39
C GLN A 523 -44.71 -22.67 -34.22
N ARG A 524 -45.81 -22.15 -33.66
CA ARG A 524 -45.81 -21.20 -32.54
C ARG A 524 -46.32 -21.84 -31.27
#